data_AF-A0A6I5X847-F1
#
_entry.id   AF-A0A6I5X847-F1
#
_cell.length_a   1.000
_cell.length_b   1.000
_cell.length_c   1.000
_cell.angle_alpha   90.00
_cell.angle_beta   90.00
_cell.angle_gamma   90.00
#
_symmetry.space_group_name_H-M   'P 1'
#
loop_
_entity.id
_entity.type
_entity.pdbx_description
1 polymer ?
#
loop_
_entity_poly.entity_id
_entity_poly.type
_entity_poly.pdbx_seq_one_letter_code
_entity_poly.pdbx_strand_id
1 'polypeptide(L)'
;MQATSDFERILREAPLRVTRPRLAVLAAVHAHPHADTDSIISTVRAELPAVSHQAVYDVLRALTTAGLVRRIQPSGSVARYESRVGDNHHHVVCRSCGTIADIDCAVGATPCLTASDDQGFAIDEAEVTYWGLCPACAAEPAPPSEHQDKEIDRRV
;
A
#
# COMPACT_ATOMS: atom_id res chain seq x y z
N MET A 1 -17.59 19.66 -1.96
CA MET A 1 -18.91 18.98 -2.01
C MET A 1 -19.02 17.91 -3.10
N GLN A 2 -18.31 18.01 -4.23
CA GLN A 2 -18.34 16.98 -5.29
C GLN A 2 -17.67 15.64 -4.89
N ALA A 3 -16.51 15.68 -4.22
CA ALA A 3 -15.80 14.46 -3.82
C ALA A 3 -16.62 13.56 -2.86
N THR A 4 -17.38 14.15 -1.94
CA THR A 4 -18.24 13.38 -1.02
C THR A 4 -19.37 12.68 -1.78
N SER A 5 -20.01 13.36 -2.74
CA SER A 5 -21.06 12.73 -3.56
C SER A 5 -20.53 11.58 -4.43
N ASP A 6 -19.27 11.65 -4.85
CA ASP A 6 -18.63 10.59 -5.62
C ASP A 6 -18.36 9.35 -4.75
N PHE A 7 -17.84 9.53 -3.53
CA PHE A 7 -17.62 8.40 -2.61
C PHE A 7 -18.92 7.74 -2.16
N GLU A 8 -19.99 8.49 -1.95
CA GLU A 8 -21.30 7.88 -1.67
C GLU A 8 -21.79 7.02 -2.83
N ARG A 9 -21.59 7.46 -4.07
CA ARG A 9 -21.94 6.70 -5.27
C ARG A 9 -21.13 5.41 -5.36
N ILE A 10 -19.80 5.51 -5.20
CA ILE A 10 -18.89 4.34 -5.20
C ILE A 10 -19.33 3.30 -4.16
N LEU A 11 -19.67 3.73 -2.94
CA LEU A 11 -20.14 2.79 -1.89
C LEU A 11 -21.48 2.12 -2.26
N ARG A 12 -22.42 2.87 -2.84
CA ARG A 12 -23.73 2.34 -3.27
C ARG A 12 -23.59 1.31 -4.40
N GLU A 13 -22.65 1.54 -5.32
CA GLU A 13 -22.32 0.61 -6.41
C GLU A 13 -21.63 -0.67 -5.90
N ALA A 14 -20.94 -0.60 -4.76
CA ALA A 14 -20.15 -1.69 -4.16
C ALA A 14 -20.87 -2.53 -3.09
N PRO A 15 -22.17 -2.82 -3.25
CA PRO A 15 -23.11 -3.27 -2.20
C PRO A 15 -22.91 -2.80 -0.74
N LEU A 16 -22.25 -1.68 -0.48
CA LEU A 16 -21.96 -1.22 0.88
C LEU A 16 -22.95 -0.13 1.32
N ARG A 17 -23.48 -0.23 2.54
CA ARG A 17 -24.22 0.89 3.15
C ARG A 17 -23.32 2.12 3.25
N VAL A 18 -23.84 3.28 2.85
CA VAL A 18 -23.18 4.57 3.01
C VAL A 18 -23.23 4.96 4.49
N THR A 19 -22.07 5.03 5.12
CA THR A 19 -21.92 5.46 6.53
C THR A 19 -20.79 6.46 6.65
N ARG A 20 -20.84 7.34 7.66
CA ARG A 20 -19.76 8.33 7.89
C ARG A 20 -18.37 7.68 8.01
N PRO A 21 -18.17 6.58 8.78
CA PRO A 21 -16.87 5.92 8.82
C PRO A 21 -16.40 5.37 7.47
N ARG A 22 -17.30 4.80 6.64
CA ARG A 22 -16.94 4.29 5.30
C ARG A 22 -16.52 5.41 4.35
N LEU A 23 -17.24 6.52 4.37
CA LEU A 23 -16.90 7.69 3.58
C LEU A 23 -15.54 8.25 4.00
N ALA A 24 -15.31 8.43 5.31
CA ALA A 24 -14.08 8.99 5.83
C ALA A 24 -12.86 8.09 5.54
N VAL A 25 -12.99 6.77 5.72
CA VAL A 25 -11.88 5.84 5.41
C VAL A 25 -11.60 5.78 3.91
N LEU A 26 -12.64 5.70 3.06
CA LEU A 26 -12.46 5.67 1.60
C LEU A 26 -11.80 6.96 1.10
N ALA A 27 -12.21 8.11 1.64
CA ALA A 27 -11.59 9.39 1.35
C ALA A 27 -10.14 9.46 1.83
N ALA A 28 -9.84 8.94 3.03
CA ALA A 28 -8.49 8.92 3.59
C ALA A 28 -7.53 8.11 2.71
N VAL A 29 -7.96 6.93 2.22
CA VAL A 29 -7.16 6.08 1.31
C VAL A 29 -6.97 6.73 -0.07
N HIS A 30 -7.99 7.42 -0.59
CA HIS A 30 -7.83 8.19 -1.85
C HIS A 30 -6.83 9.35 -1.72
N ALA A 31 -6.86 10.05 -0.58
CA ALA A 31 -5.99 11.20 -0.35
C ALA A 31 -4.53 10.80 -0.01
N HIS A 32 -4.32 9.59 0.51
CA HIS A 32 -3.01 9.10 0.93
C HIS A 32 -2.76 7.70 0.34
N PRO A 33 -2.37 7.62 -0.94
CA PRO A 33 -1.97 6.35 -1.55
C PRO A 33 -0.89 5.65 -0.74
N HIS A 34 -1.01 4.33 -0.61
CA HIS A 34 -0.07 3.47 0.12
C HIS A 34 0.08 3.82 1.62
N ALA A 35 -0.90 4.48 2.22
CA ALA A 35 -0.90 4.76 3.65
C ALA A 35 -0.98 3.46 4.49
N ASP A 36 -0.30 3.44 5.63
CA ASP A 36 -0.52 2.39 6.64
C ASP A 36 -1.80 2.64 7.43
N THR A 37 -2.22 1.63 8.18
CA THR A 37 -3.44 1.70 9.00
C THR A 37 -3.40 2.85 10.01
N ASP A 38 -2.26 3.12 10.64
CA ASP A 38 -2.14 4.15 11.67
C ASP A 38 -2.30 5.55 11.09
N SER A 39 -1.72 5.79 9.92
CA SER A 39 -1.91 7.02 9.14
C SER A 39 -3.37 7.22 8.76
N ILE A 40 -4.04 6.16 8.28
CA ILE A 40 -5.47 6.21 7.94
C ILE A 40 -6.31 6.50 9.17
N ILE A 41 -6.06 5.84 10.30
CA ILE A 41 -6.73 6.08 11.57
C ILE A 41 -6.58 7.54 11.99
N SER A 42 -5.36 8.08 11.92
CA SER A 42 -5.07 9.47 12.29
C SER A 42 -5.88 10.44 11.42
N THR A 43 -5.86 10.26 10.10
CA THR A 43 -6.63 11.07 9.15
C THR A 43 -8.14 10.99 9.42
N VAL A 44 -8.68 9.78 9.65
CA VAL A 44 -10.11 9.61 9.90
C VAL A 44 -10.51 10.24 11.24
N ARG A 45 -9.67 10.16 12.28
CA ARG A 45 -9.93 10.78 13.59
C ARG A 45 -9.92 12.30 13.55
N ALA A 46 -9.19 12.90 12.62
CA ALA A 46 -9.25 14.34 12.41
C ALA A 46 -10.67 14.81 12.01
N GLU A 47 -11.44 13.96 11.30
CA GLU A 47 -12.84 14.23 10.94
C GLU A 47 -13.85 13.63 11.93
N LEU A 48 -13.56 12.43 12.46
CA LEU A 48 -14.42 11.64 13.33
C LEU A 48 -13.69 11.29 14.65
N PRO A 49 -13.55 12.23 15.60
CA PRO A 49 -12.72 12.03 16.80
C PRO A 49 -13.09 10.82 17.67
N ALA A 50 -14.37 10.42 17.67
CA ALA A 50 -14.87 9.31 18.46
C ALA A 50 -14.74 7.94 17.77
N VAL A 51 -14.20 7.86 16.55
CA VAL A 51 -14.05 6.58 15.84
C VAL A 51 -13.04 5.68 16.55
N SER A 52 -13.44 4.44 16.81
CA SER A 52 -12.55 3.43 17.39
C SER A 52 -11.57 2.91 16.33
N HIS A 53 -10.44 2.36 16.78
CA HIS A 53 -9.52 1.64 15.89
C HIS A 53 -10.23 0.49 15.19
N GLN A 54 -10.97 -0.34 15.94
CA GLN A 54 -11.69 -1.48 15.41
C GLN A 54 -12.65 -1.09 14.27
N ALA A 55 -13.38 0.03 14.41
CA ALA A 55 -14.27 0.52 13.37
C ALA A 55 -13.52 0.85 12.06
N VAL A 56 -12.31 1.42 12.14
CA VAL A 56 -11.48 1.68 10.95
C VAL A 56 -11.00 0.37 10.32
N TYR A 57 -10.54 -0.60 11.12
CA TYR A 57 -10.15 -1.92 10.62
C TYR A 57 -11.30 -2.66 9.94
N ASP A 58 -12.49 -2.64 10.52
CA ASP A 58 -13.68 -3.29 9.95
C ASP A 58 -14.09 -2.63 8.63
N VAL A 59 -13.95 -1.31 8.54
CA VAL A 59 -14.22 -0.57 7.30
C VAL A 59 -13.17 -0.89 6.23
N LEU A 60 -11.88 -0.88 6.55
CA LEU A 60 -10.82 -1.24 5.60
C LEU A 60 -11.05 -2.65 5.05
N ARG A 61 -11.36 -3.62 5.93
CA ARG A 61 -11.70 -4.99 5.52
C ARG A 61 -12.91 -5.02 4.58
N ALA A 62 -13.97 -4.29 4.89
CA ALA A 62 -15.17 -4.23 4.07
C ALA A 62 -14.90 -3.61 2.69
N LEU A 63 -14.12 -2.54 2.63
CA LEU A 63 -13.74 -1.89 1.36
C LEU A 63 -12.85 -2.80 0.50
N THR A 64 -11.93 -3.53 1.13
CA THR A 64 -11.10 -4.52 0.42
C THR A 64 -11.91 -5.70 -0.09
N THR A 65 -12.82 -6.23 0.71
CA THR A 65 -13.72 -7.31 0.28
C THR A 65 -14.62 -6.87 -0.88
N ALA A 66 -15.02 -5.59 -0.91
CA ALA A 66 -15.81 -5.02 -1.99
C ALA A 66 -14.98 -4.60 -3.22
N GLY A 67 -13.66 -4.83 -3.21
CA GLY A 67 -12.77 -4.47 -4.32
C GLY A 67 -12.57 -2.96 -4.53
N LEU A 68 -12.94 -2.13 -3.55
CA LEU A 68 -12.78 -0.66 -3.62
C LEU A 68 -11.41 -0.16 -3.15
N VAL A 69 -10.72 -0.98 -2.37
CA VAL A 69 -9.40 -0.69 -1.79
C VAL A 69 -8.57 -1.96 -1.87
N ARG A 70 -7.32 -1.87 -2.29
CA ARG A 70 -6.38 -2.98 -2.22
C ARG A 70 -5.53 -2.86 -0.95
N ARG A 71 -5.28 -4.01 -0.31
CA ARG A 71 -4.33 -4.13 0.80
C ARG A 71 -3.08 -4.81 0.25
N ILE A 72 -1.95 -4.13 0.34
CA ILE A 72 -0.64 -4.70 -0.03
C ILE A 72 0.22 -4.84 1.22
N GLN A 73 1.13 -5.81 1.21
CA GLN A 73 2.08 -5.96 2.29
C GLN A 73 3.42 -6.49 1.75
N PRO A 74 4.25 -5.59 1.20
CA PRO A 74 5.61 -5.96 0.80
C PRO A 74 6.36 -6.62 1.96
N SER A 75 7.18 -7.63 1.65
CA SER A 75 7.91 -8.37 2.67
C SER A 75 8.73 -7.45 3.58
N GLY A 76 8.60 -7.62 4.90
CA GLY A 76 9.28 -6.78 5.89
C GLY A 76 8.64 -5.40 6.10
N SER A 77 7.50 -5.11 5.48
CA SER A 77 6.74 -3.86 5.68
C SER A 77 5.42 -4.10 6.41
N VAL A 78 4.90 -3.03 7.04
CA VAL A 78 3.51 -3.01 7.52
C VAL A 78 2.55 -2.97 6.33
N ALA A 79 1.32 -3.44 6.55
CA ALA A 79 0.29 -3.41 5.52
C ALA A 79 -0.02 -1.96 5.09
N ARG A 80 -0.14 -1.76 3.78
CA ARG A 80 -0.51 -0.50 3.15
C ARG A 80 -1.81 -0.64 2.38
N TYR A 81 -2.52 0.47 2.19
CA TYR A 81 -3.78 0.50 1.47
C TYR A 81 -3.76 1.51 0.33
N GLU A 82 -4.42 1.16 -0.77
CA GLU A 82 -4.55 2.00 -1.95
C GLU A 82 -5.95 1.89 -2.55
N SER A 83 -6.39 2.93 -3.25
CA SER A 83 -7.69 2.99 -3.93
C SER A 83 -7.60 2.68 -5.43
N ARG A 84 -6.37 2.62 -5.98
CA ARG A 84 -6.10 2.17 -7.33
C ARG A 84 -6.28 0.65 -7.38
N VAL A 85 -7.36 0.21 -7.98
CA VAL A 85 -7.80 -1.20 -7.99
C VAL A 85 -8.25 -1.61 -9.38
N GLY A 86 -8.13 -2.90 -9.71
CA GLY A 86 -8.62 -3.47 -10.96
C GLY A 86 -7.78 -3.18 -12.20
N ASP A 87 -6.63 -2.52 -12.05
CA ASP A 87 -5.64 -2.34 -13.12
C ASP A 87 -4.37 -3.18 -12.85
N ASN A 88 -3.42 -3.13 -13.79
CA ASN A 88 -2.20 -3.94 -13.74
C ASN A 88 -1.01 -3.08 -13.35
N HIS A 89 -0.96 -2.66 -12.09
CA HIS A 89 0.20 -1.97 -11.54
C HIS A 89 0.91 -2.84 -10.50
N HIS A 90 2.18 -2.52 -10.32
CA HIS A 90 3.14 -3.16 -9.43
C HIS A 90 3.69 -2.08 -8.49
N HIS A 91 4.44 -2.51 -7.48
CA HIS A 91 4.97 -1.58 -6.49
C HIS A 91 6.48 -1.57 -6.52
N VAL A 92 7.08 -0.40 -6.32
CA VAL A 92 8.49 -0.27 -5.95
C VAL A 92 8.62 0.22 -4.52
N VAL A 93 9.49 -0.42 -3.74
CA VAL A 93 9.73 -0.09 -2.34
C VAL A 93 11.17 0.39 -2.16
N CYS A 94 11.32 1.56 -1.54
CA CYS A 94 12.61 2.08 -1.13
C CYS A 94 13.18 1.26 0.03
N ARG A 95 14.39 0.72 -0.13
CA ARG A 95 15.09 -0.04 0.90
C ARG A 95 15.53 0.79 2.10
N SER A 96 15.71 2.10 1.93
CA SER A 96 16.18 3.00 2.99
C SER A 96 15.01 3.51 3.84
N CYS A 97 14.02 4.14 3.21
CA CYS A 97 12.94 4.83 3.93
C CYS A 97 11.58 4.12 3.86
N GLY A 98 11.46 3.04 3.08
CA GLY A 98 10.20 2.30 2.94
C GLY A 98 9.12 2.99 2.11
N THR A 99 9.41 4.13 1.45
CA THR A 99 8.47 4.77 0.52
C THR A 99 8.07 3.80 -0.59
N ILE A 100 6.78 3.80 -0.94
CA ILE A 100 6.20 2.98 -2.00
C ILE A 100 5.75 3.89 -3.14
N ALA A 101 5.92 3.43 -4.38
CA ALA A 101 5.33 4.05 -5.56
C ALA A 101 4.77 3.00 -6.52
N ASP A 102 3.80 3.41 -7.33
CA ASP A 102 3.22 2.58 -8.38
C ASP A 102 4.15 2.52 -9.60
N ILE A 103 4.21 1.35 -10.22
CA ILE A 103 4.83 1.11 -11.52
C ILE A 103 3.80 0.38 -12.40
N ASP A 104 3.46 0.95 -13.55
CA ASP A 104 2.59 0.26 -14.51
C ASP A 104 3.28 -1.01 -15.03
N CYS A 105 2.51 -2.09 -15.17
CA CYS A 105 3.04 -3.34 -15.67
C CYS A 105 3.64 -3.18 -17.08
N ALA A 106 4.82 -3.77 -17.28
CA ALA A 106 5.52 -3.74 -18.57
C ALA A 106 4.72 -4.38 -19.74
N VAL A 107 3.77 -5.27 -19.43
CA VAL A 107 2.95 -5.99 -20.42
C VAL A 107 1.63 -5.25 -20.72
N GLY A 108 1.27 -4.24 -19.90
CA GLY A 108 0.14 -3.32 -20.12
C GLY A 108 -1.28 -3.88 -19.88
N ALA A 109 -1.56 -5.16 -20.13
CA ALA A 109 -2.90 -5.74 -19.97
C ALA A 109 -3.10 -6.41 -18.60
N THR A 110 -4.27 -6.22 -17.97
CA THR A 110 -4.67 -6.93 -16.76
C THR A 110 -5.23 -8.33 -17.04
N PRO A 111 -5.13 -9.24 -16.06
CA PRO A 111 -4.21 -9.25 -14.92
C PRO A 111 -2.90 -10.00 -15.28
N CYS A 112 -1.83 -9.83 -14.49
CA CYS A 112 -0.57 -10.60 -14.60
C CYS A 112 -0.72 -12.09 -14.23
N LEU A 113 -1.87 -12.72 -14.50
CA LEU A 113 -2.14 -14.11 -14.13
C LEU A 113 -1.62 -15.12 -15.15
N THR A 114 -1.19 -14.67 -16.34
CA THR A 114 -0.58 -15.54 -17.34
C THR A 114 0.91 -15.70 -17.06
N ALA A 115 1.25 -16.67 -16.21
CA ALA A 115 2.62 -17.11 -16.06
C ALA A 115 3.13 -17.77 -17.35
N SER A 116 4.42 -17.64 -17.65
CA SER A 116 5.04 -18.36 -18.78
C SER A 116 4.97 -19.88 -18.62
N ASP A 117 4.92 -20.33 -17.37
CA ASP A 117 4.70 -21.70 -16.95
C ASP A 117 3.98 -21.65 -15.59
N ASP A 118 2.71 -22.03 -15.57
CA ASP A 118 1.87 -22.00 -14.36
C ASP A 118 2.06 -23.23 -13.45
N GLN A 119 2.86 -24.22 -13.87
CA GLN A 119 3.09 -25.47 -13.16
C GLN A 119 1.80 -26.20 -12.73
N GLY A 120 0.68 -25.96 -13.44
CA GLY A 120 -0.64 -26.52 -13.14
C GLY A 120 -1.39 -25.83 -11.98
N PHE A 121 -0.94 -24.67 -11.51
CA PHE A 121 -1.65 -23.89 -10.49
C PHE A 121 -2.81 -23.09 -11.11
N ALA A 122 -3.92 -23.01 -10.38
CA ALA A 122 -4.98 -22.04 -10.68
C ALA A 122 -4.58 -20.69 -10.06
N ILE A 123 -3.92 -19.84 -10.85
CA ILE A 123 -3.41 -18.53 -10.40
C ILE A 123 -4.58 -17.54 -10.35
N ASP A 124 -4.88 -17.02 -9.15
CA ASP A 124 -5.89 -16.00 -8.91
C ASP A 124 -5.29 -14.63 -8.53
N GLU A 125 -4.00 -14.59 -8.16
CA GLU A 125 -3.25 -13.38 -7.84
C GLU A 125 -1.80 -13.45 -8.32
N ALA A 126 -1.27 -12.30 -8.78
CA ALA A 126 0.14 -12.11 -9.07
C ALA A 126 0.59 -10.74 -8.53
N GLU A 127 1.64 -10.74 -7.71
CA GLU A 127 2.24 -9.54 -7.14
C GLU A 127 3.70 -9.42 -7.59
N VAL A 128 4.07 -8.26 -8.13
CA VAL A 128 5.45 -7.91 -8.44
C VAL A 128 5.84 -6.73 -7.56
N THR A 129 6.88 -6.94 -6.73
CA THR A 129 7.48 -5.87 -5.93
C THR A 129 8.92 -5.66 -6.36
N TYR A 130 9.22 -4.46 -6.86
CA TYR A 130 10.57 -3.98 -7.11
C TYR A 130 11.16 -3.40 -5.84
N TRP A 131 12.48 -3.56 -5.65
CA TRP A 131 13.18 -3.03 -4.48
C TRP A 131 14.40 -2.21 -4.90
N GLY A 132 14.48 -0.97 -4.44
CA GLY A 132 15.54 -0.05 -4.84
C GLY A 132 15.70 1.12 -3.86
N LEU A 133 16.22 2.25 -4.34
CA LEU A 133 16.27 3.50 -3.58
C LEU A 133 15.35 4.52 -4.27
N CYS A 134 14.58 5.27 -3.49
CA CYS A 134 13.85 6.42 -4.03
C CYS A 134 14.84 7.54 -4.41
N PRO A 135 14.44 8.51 -5.26
CA PRO A 135 15.34 9.58 -5.68
C PRO A 135 15.96 10.38 -4.52
N ALA A 136 15.21 10.58 -3.44
CA ALA A 136 15.72 11.26 -2.24
C ALA A 136 16.85 10.47 -1.57
N CYS A 137 16.64 9.18 -1.27
CA CYS A 137 17.67 8.35 -0.63
C CYS A 137 18.84 8.01 -1.56
N ALA A 138 18.66 8.02 -2.88
CA ALA A 138 19.75 7.81 -3.82
C ALA A 138 20.67 9.04 -3.94
N ALA A 139 20.13 10.24 -3.70
CA ALA A 139 20.87 11.49 -3.68
C ALA A 139 21.59 11.76 -2.34
N GLU A 140 21.27 11.00 -1.29
CA GLU A 140 21.97 11.08 -0.02
C GLU A 140 23.37 10.44 -0.15
N PRO A 141 24.44 11.12 0.28
CA PRO A 141 25.74 10.50 0.35
C PRO A 141 25.66 9.29 1.28
N ALA A 142 26.18 8.15 0.83
CA ALA A 142 26.19 6.92 1.63
C ALA A 142 26.74 7.22 3.04
N PRO A 143 26.10 6.74 4.11
CA PRO A 143 26.68 6.88 5.44
C PRO A 143 28.07 6.22 5.45
N PRO A 144 29.06 6.82 6.14
CA PRO A 144 30.38 6.21 6.26
C PRO A 144 30.21 4.81 6.87
N SER A 145 30.71 3.79 6.17
CA SER A 145 30.63 2.40 6.62
C SER A 145 31.47 2.22 7.90
N GLU A 146 30.84 1.95 9.04
CA GLU A 146 31.51 1.57 10.29
C GLU A 146 32.05 0.14 10.24
N HIS A 147 32.90 -0.19 9.26
CA HIS A 147 33.61 -1.47 9.21
C HIS A 147 35.06 -1.27 8.75
N GLN A 148 35.89 -0.74 9.65
CA GLN A 148 37.33 -0.98 9.68
C GLN A 148 37.85 -0.60 11.08
N ASP A 149 38.08 -1.64 11.91
CA ASP A 149 39.15 -1.74 12.92
C ASP A 149 38.78 -2.74 14.02
N LYS A 150 38.76 -4.03 13.67
CA LYS A 150 39.01 -5.11 14.64
C LYS A 150 39.79 -6.25 13.99
N GLU A 151 40.97 -5.96 13.44
CA GLU A 151 42.01 -6.98 13.29
C GLU A 151 43.39 -6.36 13.04
N ILE A 152 44.13 -6.08 14.12
CA ILE A 152 45.56 -6.40 14.12
C ILE A 152 45.80 -7.31 15.32
N ASP A 153 45.98 -8.56 14.95
CA ASP A 153 46.30 -9.73 15.73
C ASP A 153 47.61 -9.58 16.52
N ARG A 154 47.64 -10.32 17.62
CA ARG A 154 48.78 -10.65 18.45
C ARG A 154 49.93 -11.18 17.59
N ARG A 155 51.17 -10.76 17.88
CA ARG A 155 52.36 -11.63 17.81
C ARG A 155 53.56 -11.01 18.52
N VAL A 156 54.04 -11.80 19.50
CA VAL A 156 55.31 -11.76 20.26
C VAL A 156 55.42 -10.72 21.37
#